data_AF-A0A7Y9KAY8-F1
#
_entry.id   AF-A0A7Y9KAY8-F1
#
_cell.length_a   1.000
_cell.length_b   1.000
_cell.length_c   1.000
_cell.angle_alpha   90.00
_cell.angle_beta   90.00
_cell.angle_gamma   90.00
#
_symmetry.space_group_name_H-M   'P 1'
#
loop_
_entity.id
_entity.type
_entity.pdbx_description
1 polymer ?
#
loop_
_entity_poly.entity_id
_entity_poly.type
_entity_poly.pdbx_seq_one_letter_code
_entity_poly.pdbx_strand_id
1 'polypeptide(L)'
;MSLITVTACAASVQDRDGAKGALLGLYLTSPTCRFVFADAGFAGRLVGWAAQTLHTTIDIVRKPADQKGFAVLPRRWAVERTLA
;
A
#
# COMPACT_ATOMS: atom_id res chain seq x y z
N MET A 1 10.66 -8.73 10.84
CA MET A 1 9.28 -8.43 10.43
C MET A 1 8.37 -8.11 11.63
N SER A 2 7.96 -6.86 11.79
CA SER A 2 6.90 -6.46 12.74
C SER A 2 5.68 -5.99 11.96
N LEU A 3 4.49 -6.46 12.32
CA LEU A 3 3.24 -5.95 11.75
C LEU A 3 2.96 -4.55 12.32
N ILE A 4 2.87 -3.53 11.45
CA ILE A 4 2.74 -2.14 11.88
C ILE A 4 1.26 -1.72 12.00
N THR A 5 0.43 -2.07 11.02
CA THR A 5 -0.99 -1.68 11.00
C THR A 5 -1.81 -2.67 10.18
N VAL A 6 -3.08 -2.84 10.59
CA VAL A 6 -4.11 -3.58 9.85
C VAL A 6 -5.39 -2.76 9.89
N THR A 7 -6.09 -2.69 8.77
CA THR A 7 -7.40 -2.04 8.69
C THR A 7 -8.34 -2.93 7.88
N ALA A 8 -9.47 -3.28 8.49
CA ALA A 8 -10.55 -4.00 7.83
C ALA A 8 -11.70 -3.02 7.56
N CYS A 9 -12.28 -3.08 6.38
CA CYS A 9 -13.34 -2.20 5.93
C CYS A 9 -14.57 -3.02 5.54
N ALA A 10 -15.76 -2.42 5.60
CA ALA A 10 -16.94 -3.04 5.00
C ALA A 10 -16.72 -3.24 3.49
N ALA A 11 -17.28 -4.29 2.91
CA ALA A 11 -17.10 -4.61 1.50
C ALA A 11 -17.65 -3.55 0.53
N SER A 12 -18.52 -2.65 1.01
CA SER A 12 -19.02 -1.49 0.26
C SER A 12 -18.04 -0.31 0.21
N VAL A 13 -16.96 -0.35 1.00
CA VAL A 13 -15.93 0.69 1.03
C VAL A 13 -14.86 0.34 0.01
N GLN A 14 -14.55 1.30 -0.87
CA GLN A 14 -13.44 1.12 -1.80
C GLN A 14 -12.11 1.09 -1.04
N ASP A 15 -11.20 0.19 -1.44
CA ASP A 15 -9.89 0.02 -0.81
C ASP A 15 -9.12 1.35 -0.65
N ARG A 16 -9.24 2.24 -1.64
CA ARG A 16 -8.61 3.57 -1.62
C ARG A 16 -9.08 4.45 -0.45
N ASP A 17 -10.34 4.33 -0.05
CA ASP A 17 -10.91 5.11 1.04
C ASP A 17 -10.60 4.43 2.38
N GLY A 18 -10.63 3.10 2.41
CA GLY A 18 -10.22 2.28 3.55
C GLY A 18 -8.75 2.45 3.94
N ALA A 19 -7.86 2.63 2.96
CA ALA A 19 -6.42 2.77 3.17
C ALA A 19 -6.01 3.99 4.00
N LYS A 20 -6.83 5.05 4.03
CA LYS A 20 -6.49 6.27 4.77
C LYS A 20 -6.26 6.01 6.25
N GLY A 21 -7.07 5.12 6.84
CA GLY A 21 -6.92 4.73 8.24
C GLY A 21 -5.60 4.02 8.51
N ALA A 22 -5.25 3.05 7.65
CA ALA A 22 -3.97 2.34 7.74
C ALA A 22 -2.77 3.29 7.59
N LEU A 23 -2.81 4.20 6.61
CA LEU A 23 -1.73 5.16 6.36
C LEU A 23 -1.59 6.18 7.50
N LEU A 24 -2.70 6.61 8.10
CA LEU A 24 -2.66 7.45 9.30
C LEU A 24 -2.08 6.69 10.49
N GLY A 25 -2.46 5.43 10.67
CA GLY A 25 -1.86 4.56 11.69
C GLY A 25 -0.35 4.44 11.52
N LEU A 26 0.10 4.14 10.29
CA LEU A 26 1.52 4.09 9.93
C LEU A 26 2.24 5.42 10.22
N TYR A 27 1.64 6.55 9.85
CA TYR A 27 2.18 7.89 10.10
C TYR A 27 2.47 8.12 11.58
N LEU A 28 1.55 7.69 12.46
CA LEU A 28 1.58 7.93 13.89
C LEU A 28 2.51 6.95 14.63
N THR A 29 2.55 5.69 14.21
CA THR A 29 3.29 4.63 14.94
C THR A 29 4.69 4.40 14.39
N SER A 30 4.96 4.79 13.15
CA SER A 30 6.24 4.54 12.47
C SER A 30 6.68 5.78 11.68
N PRO A 31 7.16 6.83 12.38
CA PRO A 31 7.43 8.13 11.74
C PRO A 31 8.53 8.10 10.68
N THR A 32 9.37 7.06 10.66
CA THR A 32 10.43 6.85 9.65
C THR A 32 9.91 6.18 8.37
N CYS A 33 8.73 5.56 8.39
CA CYS A 33 8.17 4.86 7.25
C CYS A 33 7.34 5.81 6.37
N ARG A 34 8.00 6.42 5.38
CA ARG A 34 7.40 7.40 4.46
C ARG A 34 7.32 6.94 3.01
N PHE A 35 7.61 5.68 2.75
CA PHE A 35 7.56 5.10 1.43
C PHE A 35 6.82 3.76 1.49
N VAL A 36 5.74 3.64 0.71
CA VAL A 36 4.86 2.47 0.71
C VAL A 36 4.62 2.03 -0.73
N PHE A 37 4.65 0.72 -0.98
CA PHE A 37 4.19 0.15 -2.24
C PHE A 37 2.71 -0.23 -2.13
N ALA A 38 1.92 0.06 -3.16
CA ALA A 38 0.54 -0.39 -3.26
C ALA A 38 0.22 -0.86 -4.69
N ASP A 39 -0.80 -1.69 -4.88
CA ASP A 39 -1.22 -2.11 -6.21
C ASP A 39 -2.11 -1.05 -6.89
N ALA A 40 -2.45 -1.31 -8.16
CA ALA A 40 -3.22 -0.40 -9.00
C ALA A 40 -4.61 -0.01 -8.45
N GLY A 41 -5.22 -0.80 -7.57
CA GLY A 41 -6.51 -0.48 -6.94
C GLY A 41 -6.47 0.75 -6.02
N PHE A 42 -5.30 1.07 -5.48
CA PHE A 42 -5.06 2.22 -4.60
C PHE A 42 -4.66 3.49 -5.35
N ALA A 43 -4.57 3.43 -6.69
CA ALA A 43 -4.22 4.58 -7.50
C ALA A 43 -5.29 5.70 -7.44
N GLY A 44 -4.88 6.92 -7.77
CA GLY A 44 -5.77 8.08 -7.86
C GLY A 44 -5.66 8.99 -6.64
N ARG A 45 -6.80 9.49 -6.14
CA ARG A 45 -6.85 10.56 -5.12
C ARG A 45 -6.10 10.22 -3.83
N LEU A 46 -6.02 8.94 -3.47
CA LEU A 46 -5.30 8.49 -2.27
C LEU A 46 -3.81 8.86 -2.31
N VAL A 47 -3.16 8.71 -3.48
CA VAL A 47 -1.72 8.99 -3.63
C VAL A 47 -1.43 10.46 -3.35
N GLY A 48 -2.23 11.36 -3.93
CA GLY A 48 -2.10 12.80 -3.70
C GLY A 48 -2.37 13.17 -2.24
N TRP A 49 -3.41 12.60 -1.63
CA TRP A 49 -3.72 12.83 -0.22
C TRP A 49 -2.60 12.36 0.71
N ALA A 50 -2.01 11.19 0.48
CA ALA A 50 -0.91 10.68 1.29
C ALA A 50 0.34 11.57 1.20
N ALA A 51 0.67 12.05 -0.01
CA ALA A 51 1.80 12.94 -0.21
C ALA A 51 1.57 14.32 0.46
N GLN A 52 0.37 14.89 0.31
CA GLN A 52 0.06 16.24 0.78
C GLN A 52 -0.22 16.31 2.29
N THR A 53 -0.88 15.30 2.85
CA THR A 53 -1.34 15.32 4.24
C THR A 53 -0.39 14.56 5.16
N LEU A 54 0.19 13.45 4.70
CA LEU A 54 1.00 12.54 5.53
C LEU A 54 2.49 12.61 5.21
N HIS A 55 2.90 13.37 4.18
CA HIS A 55 4.27 13.37 3.66
C HIS A 55 4.76 11.95 3.33
N THR A 56 3.86 11.08 2.88
CA THR A 56 4.14 9.68 2.57
C THR A 56 4.00 9.45 1.06
N THR A 57 5.04 8.86 0.48
CA THR A 57 5.07 8.46 -0.94
C THR A 57 4.42 7.09 -1.08
N ILE A 58 3.45 6.99 -2.00
CA ILE A 58 2.86 5.71 -2.40
C ILE A 58 3.31 5.42 -3.84
N ASP A 59 4.11 4.37 -4.00
CA ASP A 59 4.50 3.86 -5.31
C ASP A 59 3.51 2.78 -5.78
N ILE A 60 2.82 3.06 -6.89
CA ILE A 60 1.80 2.17 -7.43
C ILE A 60 2.44 1.14 -8.36
N VAL A 61 2.54 -0.09 -7.88
CA VAL A 61 3.04 -1.23 -8.64
C VAL A 61 1.98 -1.70 -9.63
N ARG A 62 2.18 -1.38 -10.91
CA ARG A 62 1.30 -1.79 -12.01
C ARG A 62 1.78 -3.09 -12.65
N LYS A 63 0.85 -3.83 -13.25
CA LYS A 63 1.20 -4.94 -14.14
C LYS A 63 1.80 -4.40 -15.45
N PRO A 64 2.79 -5.07 -16.06
CA PRO A 64 3.23 -4.79 -17.42
C PRO A 64 2.05 -4.79 -18.39
N ALA A 65 2.01 -3.83 -19.31
CA ALA A 65 0.88 -3.60 -20.21
C ALA A 65 0.60 -4.81 -21.14
N ASP A 66 1.64 -5.54 -21.54
CA ASP A 66 1.55 -6.65 -22.49
C ASP A 66 1.42 -8.03 -21.83
N GLN A 67 1.23 -8.07 -20.50
CA GLN A 67 1.16 -9.33 -19.77
C GLN A 67 -0.15 -10.08 -20.03
N LYS A 68 -0.08 -11.19 -20.77
CA LYS A 68 -1.14 -12.20 -20.85
C LYS A 68 -0.89 -13.31 -19.82
N GLY A 69 -1.87 -13.60 -18.98
CA GLY A 69 -1.75 -14.63 -17.93
C GLY A 69 -1.07 -14.16 -16.64
N PHE A 70 -0.70 -15.11 -15.77
CA PHE A 70 -0.03 -14.81 -14.51
C PHE A 70 1.46 -14.57 -14.73
N ALA A 71 1.98 -13.49 -14.16
CA ALA A 71 3.41 -13.22 -14.08
C ALA A 71 3.73 -12.64 -12.71
N VAL A 72 4.89 -13.02 -12.21
CA VAL A 72 5.41 -12.57 -10.93
C VAL A 72 5.80 -11.10 -11.06
N LEU A 73 5.14 -10.24 -10.29
CA LEU A 73 5.58 -8.85 -10.14
C LEU A 73 6.67 -8.82 -9.07
N PRO A 74 7.92 -8.45 -9.40
CA PRO A 74 9.07 -8.60 -8.50
C PRO A 74 8.95 -7.84 -7.17
N ARG A 75 8.05 -6.85 -7.08
CA ARG A 75 7.83 -6.04 -5.86
C ARG A 75 6.42 -6.11 -5.28
N ARG A 76 5.54 -6.99 -5.79
CA ARG A 76 4.15 -7.07 -5.29
C ARG A 76 4.04 -7.76 -3.94
N TRP A 77 4.99 -8.65 -3.62
CA TRP A 77 5.00 -9.44 -2.40
C TRP A 77 6.44 -9.49 -1.87
N ALA A 78 6.90 -8.38 -1.27
CA ALA A 78 8.05 -8.46 -0.37
C ALA A 78 7.60 -9.19 0.90
N VAL A 79 7.57 -10.52 0.84
CA VAL A 79 7.40 -11.36 2.03
C VAL A 79 8.78 -11.53 2.62
N GLU A 80 9.09 -10.86 3.74
CA GLU A 80 10.21 -11.31 4.57
C GLU A 80 9.84 -12.73 5.02
N ARG A 81 10.55 -13.73 4.49
CA ARG A 81 10.46 -15.08 5.03
C ARG A 81 11.24 -15.08 6.33
N THR A 82 10.55 -15.13 7.45
CA THR A 82 11.16 -15.60 8.69
C THR A 82 11.46 -17.08 8.50
N LEU A 83 12.70 -17.39 8.13
CA LEU A 83 13.21 -18.76 8.23
C LEU A 83 13.53 -18.97 9.71
N ALA A 84 12.76 -19.83 10.36
CA ALA A 84 13.06 -20.32 11.71
C ALA A 84 14.23 -21.31 11.66
#